data_AF-A0A8T5ETE0-F1
#
_entry.id   AF-A0A8T5ETE0-F1
#
_cell.length_a   1.000
_cell.length_b   1.000
_cell.length_c   1.000
_cell.angle_alpha   90.00
_cell.angle_beta   90.00
_cell.angle_gamma   90.00
#
_symmetry.space_group_name_H-M   'P 1'
#
loop_
_entity.id
_entity.type
_entity.pdbx_description
1 polymer ?
#
loop_
_entity_poly.entity_id
_entity_poly.type
_entity_poly.pdbx_seq_one_letter_code
_entity_poly.pdbx_strand_id
1 'polypeptide(L)'
;MGGLFLLIYSSTAIVPNFAMLDTVQFYSLNLIPFVIADVFLKLNRSKLSLFFTGGLIGSVFYMVYYPYVMYTYNEVLLGKLVSPSLIYFVYFELIQTVLFYTLIPSIVMGVLAVVVSDKITKKILIN
;
A
#
# COMPACT_ATOMS: atom_id res chain seq x y z
N MET A 1 2.45 0.95 12.49
CA MET A 1 2.38 -0.48 12.12
C MET A 1 2.81 -0.70 10.66
N GLY A 2 2.22 -0.01 9.67
CA GLY A 2 2.57 -0.19 8.25
C GLY A 2 4.03 0.16 7.86
N GLY A 3 4.58 1.28 8.34
CA GLY A 3 5.98 1.64 8.06
C GLY A 3 7.00 0.67 8.66
N LEU A 4 6.71 0.12 9.84
CA LEU A 4 7.54 -0.88 10.52
C LEU A 4 7.52 -2.23 9.77
N PHE A 5 6.36 -2.63 9.26
CA PHE A 5 6.21 -3.80 8.39
C PHE A 5 7.04 -3.66 7.10
N LEU A 6 6.94 -2.50 6.44
CA LEU A 6 7.70 -2.22 5.22
C LEU A 6 9.22 -2.20 5.45
N LEU A 7 9.67 -1.66 6.59
CA LEU A 7 11.08 -1.57 6.96
C LEU A 7 11.67 -2.96 7.28
N ILE A 8 10.92 -3.80 8.00
CA ILE A 8 11.33 -5.19 8.27
C ILE A 8 11.39 -5.98 6.96
N TYR A 9 10.41 -5.83 6.08
CA TYR A 9 10.39 -6.56 4.81
C TYR A 9 11.49 -6.10 3.85
N SER A 10 11.72 -4.79 3.71
CA SER A 10 12.79 -4.26 2.87
C SER A 10 14.17 -4.69 3.37
N SER A 11 14.39 -4.68 4.68
CA SER A 11 15.67 -5.12 5.26
C SER A 11 15.92 -6.63 5.15
N THR A 12 14.88 -7.46 5.17
CA THR A 12 15.03 -8.93 5.16
C THR A 12 14.91 -9.58 3.79
N ALA A 13 14.13 -9.02 2.87
CA ALA A 13 13.93 -9.57 1.52
C ALA A 13 14.86 -8.94 0.47
N ILE A 14 15.23 -7.66 0.62
CA ILE A 14 15.93 -6.91 -0.44
C ILE A 14 17.45 -6.91 -0.23
N VAL A 15 17.91 -6.69 1.00
CA VAL A 15 19.35 -6.59 1.32
C VAL A 15 20.15 -7.85 0.94
N PRO A 16 19.63 -9.10 1.06
CA PRO A 16 20.36 -10.29 0.64
C PRO A 16 20.34 -10.54 -0.87
N ASN A 17 19.48 -9.85 -1.64
CA ASN A 17 19.28 -10.10 -3.06
C ASN A 17 19.75 -8.91 -3.89
N PHE A 18 20.99 -8.98 -4.40
CA PHE A 18 21.61 -7.91 -5.20
C PHE A 18 20.76 -7.45 -6.40
N ALA A 19 19.92 -8.31 -6.97
CA ALA A 19 19.02 -7.96 -8.07
C ALA A 19 17.85 -7.04 -7.65
N MET A 20 17.61 -6.88 -6.34
CA MET A 20 16.54 -6.05 -5.79
C MET A 20 17.06 -4.73 -5.20
N LEU A 21 18.37 -4.44 -5.24
CA LEU A 21 18.95 -3.20 -4.73
C LEU A 21 18.34 -1.95 -5.37
N ASP A 22 18.06 -2.00 -6.67
CA ASP A 22 17.42 -0.89 -7.41
C ASP A 22 15.99 -0.62 -6.94
N THR A 23 15.36 -1.59 -6.27
CA THR A 23 14.01 -1.46 -5.71
C THR A 23 14.00 -0.83 -4.31
N VAL A 24 15.15 -0.72 -3.63
CA VAL A 24 15.26 -0.11 -2.29
C VAL A 24 14.75 1.33 -2.31
N GLN A 25 15.14 2.10 -3.32
CA GLN A 25 14.67 3.48 -3.47
C GLN A 25 13.15 3.52 -3.64
N PHE A 26 12.59 2.67 -4.51
CA PHE A 26 11.15 2.58 -4.72
C PHE A 26 10.38 2.26 -3.42
N TYR A 27 10.77 1.21 -2.70
CA TYR A 27 10.11 0.85 -1.44
C TYR A 27 10.31 1.89 -0.33
N SER A 28 11.45 2.59 -0.31
CA SER A 28 11.71 3.68 0.63
C SER A 28 10.80 4.88 0.36
N LEU A 29 10.59 5.23 -0.92
CA LEU A 29 9.68 6.31 -1.31
C LEU A 29 8.22 5.98 -0.97
N ASN A 30 7.84 4.71 -0.94
CA ASN A 30 6.50 4.29 -0.51
C ASN A 30 6.20 4.60 0.98
N LEU A 31 7.22 4.93 1.80
CA LEU A 31 7.02 5.38 3.18
C LEU A 31 6.47 6.82 3.27
N ILE A 32 6.76 7.67 2.28
CA ILE A 32 6.37 9.07 2.24
C ILE A 32 4.86 9.28 2.48
N PRO A 33 3.94 8.62 1.75
CA PRO A 33 2.51 8.84 1.95
C PRO A 33 2.01 8.41 3.34
N PHE A 34 2.65 7.43 3.99
CA PHE A 34 2.34 7.07 5.38
C PHE A 34 2.76 8.16 6.36
N VAL A 35 3.97 8.72 6.19
CA VAL A 35 4.45 9.84 7.03
C VAL A 35 3.57 11.07 6.83
N ILE A 36 3.21 11.39 5.58
CA ILE A 36 2.29 12.50 5.27
C ILE A 36 0.93 12.28 5.97
N ALA A 37 0.36 11.07 5.86
CA ALA A 37 -0.88 10.73 6.53
C ALA A 37 -0.84 10.97 8.05
N ASP A 38 0.23 10.52 8.71
CA ASP A 38 0.42 10.70 10.15
C ASP A 38 0.52 12.18 10.54
N VAL A 39 1.27 12.98 9.77
CA VAL A 39 1.41 14.42 9.99
C VAL A 39 0.07 15.13 9.79
N PHE A 40 -0.68 14.80 8.74
CA PHE A 40 -2.00 15.39 8.47
C PHE A 40 -3.00 15.10 9.60
N LEU A 41 -3.08 13.85 10.07
CA LEU A 41 -3.95 13.47 11.17
C LEU A 41 -3.54 14.10 12.50
N LYS A 42 -2.24 14.35 12.70
CA LYS A 42 -1.73 15.04 13.89
C LYS A 42 -2.09 16.54 13.89
N LEU A 43 -1.95 17.21 12.74
CA LEU A 43 -2.19 18.64 12.62
C LEU A 43 -3.68 18.99 12.55
N ASN A 44 -4.49 18.17 11.89
CA ASN A 44 -5.90 18.47 11.65
C ASN A 44 -6.74 17.18 11.70
N ARG A 45 -7.71 17.13 12.62
CA ARG A 45 -8.66 16.01 12.77
C ARG A 45 -10.04 16.28 12.20
N SER A 46 -10.17 17.29 11.33
CA SER A 46 -11.42 17.54 10.62
C SER A 46 -11.84 16.36 9.74
N LYS A 47 -13.14 16.26 9.43
CA LYS A 47 -13.67 15.22 8.53
C LYS A 47 -12.97 15.23 7.16
N LEU A 48 -12.60 16.40 6.67
CA LEU A 48 -11.92 16.56 5.38
C LEU A 48 -10.50 16.00 5.44
N SER A 49 -9.77 16.24 6.54
CA SER A 49 -8.46 15.62 6.78
C SER A 49 -8.55 14.10 6.85
N LEU A 50 -9.56 13.57 7.55
CA LEU A 50 -9.81 12.13 7.63
C LEU A 50 -10.11 11.50 6.27
N PHE A 51 -10.94 12.14 5.44
CA PHE A 51 -11.22 11.67 4.08
C PHE A 51 -9.99 11.74 3.19
N PHE A 52 -9.22 12.83 3.26
CA PHE A 52 -7.97 12.97 2.53
C PHE A 52 -6.96 11.88 2.90
N THR A 53 -6.74 11.66 4.21
CA THR A 53 -5.84 10.61 4.69
C THR A 53 -6.34 9.22 4.30
N GLY A 54 -7.65 8.96 4.37
CA GLY A 54 -8.24 7.70 3.91
C GLY A 54 -8.00 7.46 2.41
N GLY A 55 -8.20 8.48 1.58
CA GLY A 55 -7.91 8.41 0.14
C GLY A 55 -6.42 8.25 -0.15
N LEU A 56 -5.56 8.99 0.55
CA LEU A 56 -4.11 8.89 0.42
C LEU A 56 -3.63 7.48 0.77
N ILE A 57 -3.97 6.97 1.95
CA ILE A 57 -3.58 5.61 2.37
C ILE A 57 -4.19 4.54 1.45
N GLY A 58 -5.44 4.72 1.02
CA GLY A 58 -6.08 3.87 0.02
C GLY A 58 -5.27 3.81 -1.27
N SER A 59 -4.83 4.96 -1.79
CA SER A 59 -4.03 5.04 -3.02
C SER A 59 -2.69 4.29 -2.92
N VAL A 60 -2.11 4.19 -1.71
CA VAL A 60 -0.85 3.48 -1.47
C VAL A 60 -0.97 1.97 -1.69
N PHE A 61 -2.19 1.40 -1.63
CA PHE A 61 -2.44 0.00 -2.00
C PHE A 61 -1.81 -0.35 -3.35
N TYR A 62 -1.89 0.58 -4.30
CA TYR A 62 -1.37 0.38 -5.63
C TYR A 62 0.15 0.19 -5.67
N MET A 63 0.89 0.91 -4.83
CA MET A 63 2.36 0.82 -4.78
C MET A 63 2.86 -0.28 -3.85
N VAL A 64 2.12 -0.58 -2.79
CA VAL A 64 2.59 -1.46 -1.73
C VAL A 64 2.02 -2.86 -1.81
N TYR A 65 0.77 -3.05 -2.23
CA TYR A 65 0.07 -4.34 -2.13
C TYR A 65 -0.23 -4.96 -3.49
N TYR A 66 -0.61 -4.17 -4.48
CA TYR A 66 -0.94 -4.66 -5.83
C TYR A 66 0.16 -5.54 -6.46
N PRO A 67 1.47 -5.21 -6.37
CA PRO A 67 2.52 -6.08 -6.90
C PRO A 67 2.51 -7.50 -6.30
N TYR A 68 2.28 -7.60 -4.99
CA TYR A 68 2.24 -8.88 -4.27
C TYR A 68 0.97 -9.67 -4.54
N VAL A 69 -0.17 -8.98 -4.69
CA VAL A 69 -1.43 -9.62 -5.09
C VAL A 69 -1.27 -10.24 -6.47
N MET A 70 -0.75 -9.48 -7.43
CA MET A 70 -0.47 -9.99 -8.79
C MET A 70 0.50 -11.17 -8.78
N TYR A 71 1.58 -11.08 -8.01
CA TYR A 71 2.53 -12.18 -7.84
C TYR A 71 1.84 -13.47 -7.37
N THR A 72 1.09 -13.37 -6.28
CA THR A 72 0.40 -14.51 -5.67
C THR A 72 -0.60 -15.14 -6.63
N TYR A 73 -1.40 -14.31 -7.32
CA TYR A 73 -2.35 -14.82 -8.31
C TYR A 73 -1.67 -15.44 -9.52
N ASN A 74 -0.56 -14.88 -10.00
CA ASN A 74 0.18 -15.45 -11.11
C ASN A 74 0.77 -16.83 -10.77
N GLU A 75 1.30 -17.02 -9.56
CA GLU A 75 1.76 -18.34 -9.11
C GLU A 75 0.63 -19.37 -9.09
N VAL A 76 -0.53 -18.98 -8.56
CA VAL A 76 -1.71 -19.86 -8.46
C VAL A 76 -2.30 -20.19 -9.83
N LEU A 77 -2.45 -19.19 -10.71
CA LEU A 77 -3.08 -19.35 -12.02
C LEU A 77 -2.18 -20.06 -13.03
N LEU A 78 -0.87 -19.82 -12.98
CA LEU A 78 0.09 -20.42 -13.91
C LEU A 78 0.66 -21.75 -13.39
N GLY A 79 0.43 -22.09 -12.11
CA GLY A 79 0.96 -23.30 -11.47
C GLY A 79 2.49 -23.34 -11.46
N LYS A 80 3.14 -22.17 -11.56
CA LYS A 80 4.61 -22.03 -11.65
C LYS A 80 5.07 -21.01 -10.63
N LEU A 81 6.16 -21.34 -9.93
CA LEU A 81 6.86 -20.40 -9.07
C LEU A 81 7.38 -19.25 -9.93
N VAL A 82 6.84 -18.07 -9.71
CA VAL A 82 7.37 -16.84 -10.30
C VAL A 82 8.46 -16.37 -9.34
N SER A 83 9.62 -15.94 -9.83
CA SER A 83 10.63 -15.40 -8.91
C SER A 83 10.13 -14.08 -8.30
N PRO A 84 10.24 -13.86 -6.97
CA PRO A 84 9.93 -12.57 -6.35
C PRO A 84 10.68 -11.38 -6.99
N SER A 85 11.84 -11.62 -7.61
CA SER A 85 12.59 -10.59 -8.34
C SER A 85 11.88 -10.08 -9.61
N LEU A 86 10.96 -10.87 -10.20
CA LEU A 86 10.20 -10.49 -11.39
C LEU A 86 9.02 -9.56 -11.07
N ILE A 87 8.61 -9.46 -9.80
CA ILE A 87 7.49 -8.63 -9.35
C ILE A 87 7.66 -7.18 -9.82
N TYR A 88 8.87 -6.64 -9.63
CA TYR A 88 9.21 -5.27 -10.03
C TYR A 88 9.04 -5.09 -11.54
N PHE A 89 9.64 -5.94 -12.36
CA PHE A 89 9.57 -5.83 -13.82
C PHE A 89 8.13 -5.86 -14.34
N VAL A 90 7.36 -6.86 -13.92
CA VAL A 90 5.96 -7.02 -14.35
C VAL A 90 5.10 -5.86 -13.85
N TYR A 91 5.33 -5.40 -12.62
CA TYR A 91 4.61 -4.26 -12.06
C TYR A 91 4.86 -2.98 -12.88
N PHE A 92 6.11 -2.64 -13.19
CA PHE A 92 6.44 -1.41 -13.94
C PHE A 92 6.02 -1.46 -15.41
N GLU A 93 5.86 -2.64 -15.99
CA GLU A 93 5.32 -2.79 -17.34
C GLU A 93 3.79 -2.60 -17.35
N LEU A 94 3.08 -3.19 -16.39
CA LEU A 94 1.62 -3.15 -16.33
C LEU A 94 1.07 -1.86 -15.69
N ILE A 95 1.92 -1.11 -14.98
CA ILE A 95 1.53 0.04 -14.16
C ILE A 95 0.65 1.03 -14.92
N GLN A 96 0.98 1.34 -16.16
CA GLN A 96 0.28 2.38 -16.90
C GLN A 96 -1.13 1.93 -17.30
N THR A 97 -1.29 0.64 -17.60
CA THR A 97 -2.54 0.05 -18.08
C THR A 97 -3.54 -0.14 -16.94
N VAL A 98 -3.07 -0.55 -15.77
CA VAL A 98 -3.95 -0.90 -14.64
C VAL A 98 -4.15 0.22 -13.63
N LEU A 99 -3.37 1.32 -13.72
CA LEU A 99 -3.34 2.40 -12.74
C LEU A 99 -4.75 2.87 -12.34
N PHE A 100 -5.57 3.29 -13.30
CA PHE A 100 -6.89 3.85 -12.96
C PHE A 100 -7.87 2.79 -12.46
N TYR A 101 -7.77 1.56 -12.98
CA TYR A 101 -8.64 0.45 -12.59
C TYR A 101 -8.38 -0.03 -11.16
N THR A 102 -7.19 0.17 -10.63
CA THR A 102 -6.82 -0.21 -9.26
C THR A 102 -6.88 0.99 -8.32
N LEU A 103 -6.33 2.15 -8.72
CA LEU A 103 -6.20 3.34 -7.90
C LEU A 103 -7.56 3.87 -7.44
N ILE A 104 -8.53 3.99 -8.35
CA ILE A 104 -9.85 4.55 -8.04
C ILE A 104 -10.58 3.69 -6.99
N PRO A 105 -10.75 2.35 -7.20
CA PRO A 105 -11.33 1.49 -6.17
C PRO A 105 -10.55 1.54 -4.85
N SER A 106 -9.22 1.57 -4.88
CA SER A 106 -8.41 1.61 -3.66
C SER A 106 -8.61 2.91 -2.86
N ILE A 107 -8.73 4.06 -3.53
CA ILE A 107 -9.08 5.34 -2.88
C ILE A 107 -10.46 5.26 -2.24
N VAL A 108 -11.46 4.76 -2.99
CA VAL A 108 -12.83 4.61 -2.50
C VAL A 108 -12.86 3.71 -1.26
N MET A 109 -12.16 2.58 -1.30
CA MET A 109 -12.07 1.65 -0.18
C MET A 109 -11.34 2.24 1.02
N GLY A 110 -10.27 3.02 0.80
CA GLY A 110 -9.57 3.72 1.87
C GLY A 110 -10.46 4.75 2.59
N VAL A 111 -11.24 5.52 1.84
CA VAL A 111 -12.22 6.47 2.40
C VAL A 111 -13.32 5.73 3.17
N LEU A 112 -13.88 4.65 2.61
CA LEU A 112 -14.89 3.83 3.27
C LEU A 112 -14.36 3.22 4.57
N ALA A 113 -13.12 2.73 4.58
CA ALA A 113 -12.49 2.17 5.77
C ALA A 113 -12.43 3.20 6.91
N VAL A 114 -12.09 4.46 6.62
CA VAL A 114 -12.09 5.54 7.61
C VAL A 114 -13.49 5.80 8.18
N VAL A 115 -14.51 5.86 7.32
CA VAL A 115 -15.91 6.07 7.75
C VAL A 115 -16.40 4.94 8.65
N VAL A 116 -16.15 3.70 8.25
CA VAL A 116 -16.56 2.51 9.02
C VAL A 116 -15.81 2.46 10.35
N SER A 117 -14.52 2.75 10.35
CA SER A 117 -13.70 2.76 11.57
C SER A 117 -14.16 3.80 12.58
N ASP A 118 -14.55 5.01 12.14
CA ASP A 118 -15.11 6.04 13.03
C ASP A 118 -16.43 5.58 13.67
N LYS A 119 -17.30 4.94 12.89
CA LYS A 119 -18.57 4.38 13.39
C LYS A 119 -18.34 3.26 14.41
N ILE A 120 -17.43 2.34 14.13
CA ILE A 120 -17.09 1.23 15.02
C ILE A 120 -16.48 1.76 16.32
N THR A 121 -15.51 2.68 16.22
CA THR A 121 -14.84 3.27 17.38
C THR A 121 -15.82 3.94 18.33
N LYS A 122 -16.75 4.75 17.80
CA LYS A 122 -17.81 5.36 18.60
C LYS A 122 -18.70 4.33 19.28
N LYS A 123 -19.05 3.26 18.56
CA LYS A 123 -19.89 2.17 19.10
C LYS A 123 -19.19 1.41 20.23
N ILE A 124 -17.88 1.22 20.13
CA ILE A 124 -17.08 0.56 21.18
C ILE A 124 -16.93 1.46 22.40
N LEU A 125 -16.67 2.76 22.22
CA LEU A 125 -16.43 3.71 23.32
C LEU A 125 -17.70 4.14 24.08
N ILE A 126 -18.89 3.91 23.52
CA ILE A 126 -20.17 4.20 24.17
C ILE A 126 -20.64 3.02 25.05
N ASN A 127 -20.11 1.81 24.82
CA ASN A 127 -20.26 0.66 25.71
C ASN A 127 -19.19 0.65 26.80
#